data_AF-A0A8T6D1W1-F1
#
_entry.id   AF-A0A8T6D1W1-F1
#
_cell.length_a   1.000
_cell.length_b   1.000
_cell.length_c   1.000
_cell.angle_alpha   90.00
_cell.angle_beta   90.00
_cell.angle_gamma   90.00
#
_symmetry.space_group_name_H-M   'P 1'
#
loop_
_entity.id
_entity.type
_entity.pdbx_description
1 polymer ?
#
loop_
_entity_poly.entity_id
_entity_poly.type
_entity_poly.pdbx_seq_one_letter_code
_entity_poly.pdbx_strand_id
1 'polypeptide(L)' 'MEDDPFALNYRQLDRPEVVYRIREGDYRIVFEPGPRHREVTVTRVGHRG' A
#
# COMPACT_ATOMS: atom_id res chain seq x y z
N MET A 1 -21.68 -11.83 -15.05
CA MET A 1 -21.10 -11.77 -13.70
C MET A 1 -19.63 -11.47 -13.93
N GLU A 2 -19.26 -10.20 -13.89
CA GLU A 2 -17.85 -9.80 -13.94
C GLU A 2 -17.28 -9.96 -12.54
N ASP A 3 -16.21 -10.74 -12.42
CA ASP A 3 -15.37 -10.83 -11.23
C ASP A 3 -14.72 -9.45 -11.06
N ASP A 4 -15.30 -8.64 -10.17
CA ASP A 4 -14.78 -7.33 -9.85
C ASP A 4 -13.45 -7.53 -9.09
N PRO A 5 -12.27 -7.19 -9.67
CA PRO A 5 -10.95 -7.38 -9.04
C PRO A 5 -10.78 -6.56 -7.75
N PHE A 6 -11.83 -5.79 -7.46
CA PHE A 6 -12.03 -4.82 -6.44
C PHE A 6 -12.89 -5.36 -5.26
N ALA A 7 -13.22 -6.65 -5.23
CA ALA A 7 -13.93 -7.26 -4.09
C ALA A 7 -13.09 -7.39 -2.78
N LEU A 8 -11.86 -6.87 -2.73
CA LEU A 8 -10.91 -7.07 -1.62
C LEU A 8 -10.68 -5.82 -0.76
N ASN A 9 -11.60 -5.47 0.14
CA ASN A 9 -11.34 -4.77 1.42
C ASN A 9 -10.28 -3.63 1.46
N TYR A 10 -10.11 -2.85 0.40
CA TYR A 10 -9.23 -1.68 0.45
C TYR A 10 -10.06 -0.47 0.88
N ARG A 11 -9.60 0.18 1.94
CA ARG A 11 -10.12 1.48 2.36
C ARG A 11 -9.20 2.52 1.75
N GLN A 12 -9.68 3.23 0.74
CA GLN A 12 -9.01 4.41 0.22
C GLN A 12 -8.91 5.43 1.36
N LEU A 13 -7.69 5.74 1.78
CA LEU A 13 -7.43 6.83 2.71
C LEU A 13 -7.45 8.11 1.88
N ASP A 14 -8.22 9.09 2.34
CA ASP A 14 -8.37 10.43 1.76
C ASP A 14 -7.03 11.19 1.85
N ARG A 15 -6.07 10.79 1.04
CA ARG A 15 -4.80 11.50 0.81
C ARG A 15 -4.54 11.49 -0.70
N PRO A 16 -4.23 12.65 -1.29
CA PRO A 16 -3.95 12.76 -2.72
C PRO A 16 -2.65 12.04 -3.16
N GLU A 17 -1.87 11.54 -2.20
CA GLU A 17 -0.70 10.70 -2.46
C GLU A 17 -1.10 9.23 -2.28
N VAL A 18 -0.94 8.45 -3.35
CA VAL A 18 -1.24 7.02 -3.35
C VAL A 18 -0.17 6.31 -2.52
N VAL A 19 -0.39 6.26 -1.21
CA VAL A 19 0.48 5.59 -0.26
C VAL A 19 0.02 4.14 -0.08
N TYR A 20 0.89 3.20 -0.46
CA TYR A 20 0.65 1.76 -0.33
C TYR A 20 1.23 1.24 0.98
N ARG A 21 0.67 0.12 1.47
CA ARG A 21 1.13 -0.52 2.71
C ARG A 21 1.21 -2.03 2.54
N ILE A 22 2.37 -2.59 2.87
CA ILE A 22 2.61 -4.03 2.98
C ILE A 22 2.71 -4.42 4.46
N ARG A 23 2.27 -5.63 4.79
CA ARG A 23 2.50 -6.26 6.09
C ARG A 23 3.31 -7.53 5.86
N GLU A 24 4.41 -7.64 6.58
CA GLU A 24 5.28 -8.83 6.54
C GLU A 24 5.63 -9.19 7.98
N GLY A 25 5.01 -10.26 8.50
CA GLY A 25 5.05 -10.57 9.93
C GLY A 25 4.61 -9.39 10.80
N ASP A 26 5.47 -9.01 11.75
CA ASP A 26 5.26 -7.87 12.65
C ASP A 26 5.64 -6.52 12.04
N TYR A 27 6.16 -6.52 10.82
CA TYR A 27 6.54 -5.30 10.11
C TYR A 27 5.40 -4.74 9.27
N ARG A 28 5.41 -3.41 9.20
CA ARG A 28 4.52 -2.60 8.38
C ARG A 28 5.38 -1.65 7.56
N ILE A 29 5.35 -1.82 6.25
CA ILE A 29 6.10 -0.98 5.31
C ILE A 29 5.09 -0.12 4.57
N VAL A 30 5.33 1.18 4.56
CA VAL A 30 4.55 2.19 3.87
C VAL A 30 5.43 2.77 2.78
N PHE A 31 4.92 2.81 1.54
CA PHE A 31 5.70 3.25 0.39
C PHE A 31 4.82 3.98 -0.64
N GLU A 32 5.48 4.78 -1.47
CA GLU A 32 4.88 5.48 -2.61
C GLU A 32 5.50 4.93 -3.90
N PRO A 33 4.71 4.54 -4.91
CA PRO A 33 5.25 4.13 -6.18
C PRO A 33 5.73 5.35 -6.96
N GLY A 34 6.92 5.24 -7.54
CA GLY A 34 7.41 6.18 -8.53
C GLY A 34 6.65 6.08 -9.86
N PRO A 35 6.96 6.95 -10.82
CA PRO A 35 6.31 6.97 -12.12
C PRO A 35 6.39 5.59 -12.80
N ARG A 36 5.24 5.09 -13.28
CA ARG A 36 5.08 3.77 -13.91
C ARG A 36 5.31 2.56 -13.00
N HIS A 37 5.25 2.71 -11.67
CA HIS A 37 5.39 1.61 -10.69
C HIS A 37 6.71 0.82 -10.81
N ARG A 38 7.76 1.40 -11.40
CA ARG A 38 9.07 0.73 -11.54
C ARG A 38 9.96 0.90 -10.33
N GLU A 39 9.64 1.89 -9.50
CA GLU A 39 10.40 2.25 -8.31
C GLU A 39 9.42 2.47 -7.16
N VAL A 40 9.88 2.27 -5.93
CA VAL A 40 9.11 2.58 -4.73
C VAL A 40 9.98 3.37 -3.76
N THR A 41 9.40 4.40 -3.18
CA THR A 41 10.02 5.16 -2.08
C THR A 41 9.39 4.70 -0.79
N VAL A 42 10.16 4.05 0.07
CA VAL A 42 9.70 3.66 1.41
C VAL A 42 9.66 4.91 2.28
N THR A 43 8.48 5.28 2.75
CA THR A 43 8.26 6.48 3.56
C THR A 43 8.22 6.17 5.05
N ARG A 44 7.81 4.95 5.43
CA ARG A 44 7.80 4.53 6.83
C ARG A 44 7.93 3.01 6.97
N VAL A 45 8.75 2.59 7.92
CA VAL A 45 8.78 1.22 8.44
C VAL A 45 8.37 1.25 9.91
N GLY A 46 7.46 0.38 10.29
CA GLY A 46 7.03 0.20 11.68
C GLY A 46 7.06 -1.27 12.06
N HIS A 47 7.41 -1.55 13.32
CA HIS A 47 7.39 -2.89 13.90
C HIS A 47 6.30 -2.95 14.98
N ARG A 48 5.57 -4.05 15.05
CA ARG A 48 4.60 -4.32 16.12
C ARG A 48 5.16 -5.44 16.99
N GLY A 49 5.95 -5.07 17.99
CA GLY A 49 6.25 -5.98 19.12
C GLY A 49 5.01 -6.20 19.98
#